data_AF-A0A0P4W5N9-F1
#
_entry.id   AF-A0A0P4W5N9-F1
#
_cell.length_a   1.000
_cell.length_b   1.000
_cell.length_c   1.000
_cell.angle_alpha   90.00
_cell.angle_beta   90.00
_cell.angle_gamma   90.00
#
_symmetry.space_group_name_H-M   'P 1'
#
loop_
_entity.id
_entity.type
_entity.pdbx_description
1 polymer ?
#
loop_
_entity_poly.entity_id
_entity_poly.type
_entity_poly.pdbx_seq_one_letter_code
_entity_poly.pdbx_strand_id
1 'polypeptide(L)'
;MPSASRVGVNLRASAYLHQGDRKYMEDEFQVAYQRTHDKKDIEYAFFGIFDGHGGKEAAHFAKDNLMDNIVSLRAFWSDDDEDVLAAIKEGFLQTHMAMWKVLGEWRENEVLAVSTHQRERRPSCIFLVSFSL
;
A
#
# COMPACT_ATOMS: atom_id res chain seq x y z
N MET A 1 18.58 -20.27 15.89
CA MET A 1 18.05 -18.94 15.54
C MET A 1 16.95 -18.64 16.54
N PRO A 2 17.13 -17.71 17.50
CA PRO A 2 16.00 -17.25 18.28
C PRO A 2 15.08 -16.47 17.33
N SER A 3 13.79 -16.70 17.49
CA SER A 3 12.72 -16.23 16.62
C SER A 3 12.50 -14.73 16.79
N ALA A 4 12.43 -14.00 15.67
CA ALA A 4 11.78 -12.70 15.56
C ALA A 4 10.51 -12.68 16.41
N SER A 5 10.28 -11.57 17.12
CA SER A 5 9.19 -11.31 18.06
C SER A 5 7.85 -11.83 17.55
N ARG A 6 7.49 -13.06 17.95
CA ARG A 6 6.27 -13.74 17.52
C ARG A 6 5.08 -13.05 18.14
N VAL A 7 4.22 -12.50 17.29
CA VAL A 7 3.00 -11.83 17.73
C VAL A 7 1.97 -12.91 18.10
N GLY A 8 2.02 -13.37 19.36
CA GLY A 8 1.03 -14.26 19.97
C GLY A 8 -0.30 -13.56 20.28
N VAL A 9 -0.91 -12.90 19.29
CA VAL A 9 -2.12 -12.10 19.49
C VAL A 9 -3.29 -12.63 18.67
N ASN A 10 -4.48 -12.58 19.28
CA ASN A 10 -5.74 -12.66 18.56
C ASN A 10 -5.97 -11.33 17.84
N LEU A 11 -5.55 -11.25 16.57
CA LEU A 11 -5.77 -10.07 15.75
C LEU A 11 -7.18 -10.08 15.15
N ARG A 12 -8.00 -9.08 15.49
CA ARG A 12 -9.28 -8.80 14.84
C ARG A 12 -9.23 -7.41 14.25
N ALA A 13 -9.36 -7.32 12.93
CA ALA A 13 -9.39 -6.07 12.21
C ALA A 13 -10.67 -5.94 11.37
N SER A 14 -11.11 -4.71 11.14
CA SER A 14 -12.24 -4.37 10.28
C SER A 14 -11.94 -3.01 9.64
N ALA A 15 -12.38 -2.80 8.42
CA ALA A 15 -12.16 -1.58 7.66
C ALA A 15 -13.45 -1.14 6.97
N TYR A 16 -13.59 0.15 6.76
CA TYR A 16 -14.78 0.77 6.18
C TYR A 16 -14.37 2.03 5.41
N LEU A 17 -14.94 2.22 4.21
CA LEU A 17 -14.75 3.41 3.40
C LEU A 17 -16.07 4.15 3.25
N HIS A 18 -16.00 5.49 3.21
CA HIS A 18 -17.16 6.34 3.01
C HIS A 18 -16.79 7.49 2.08
N GLN A 19 -17.45 7.56 0.91
CA GLN A 19 -17.17 8.57 -0.12
C GLN A 19 -17.44 10.00 0.35
N GLY A 20 -18.43 10.17 1.22
CA GLY A 20 -18.89 11.49 1.68
C GLY A 20 -19.37 12.34 0.52
N ASP A 21 -19.11 13.65 0.60
CA ASP A 21 -19.56 14.63 -0.39
C ASP A 21 -18.66 14.71 -1.65
N ARG A 22 -17.67 13.81 -1.79
CA ARG A 22 -16.78 13.79 -2.95
C ARG A 22 -17.51 13.22 -4.17
N LYS A 23 -17.14 13.70 -5.36
CA LYS A 23 -17.73 13.24 -6.63
C LYS A 23 -17.40 11.77 -6.93
N TYR A 24 -16.20 11.32 -6.54
CA TYR A 24 -15.71 9.96 -6.73
C TYR A 24 -15.02 9.49 -5.44
N MET A 25 -15.10 8.18 -5.15
CA MET A 25 -14.33 7.53 -4.09
C MET A 25 -12.96 7.14 -4.65
N GLU A 26 -11.92 7.88 -4.26
CA GLU A 26 -10.53 7.64 -4.70
C GLU A 26 -9.69 6.90 -3.63
N ASP A 27 -10.20 6.80 -2.39
CA ASP A 27 -9.55 6.06 -1.31
C ASP A 27 -9.66 4.54 -1.49
N GLU A 28 -8.60 3.84 -1.12
CA GLU A 28 -8.52 2.38 -1.05
C GLU A 28 -7.97 1.94 0.32
N PHE A 29 -8.21 0.69 0.70
CA PHE A 29 -7.56 0.08 1.86
C PHE A 29 -7.17 -1.38 1.58
N GLN A 30 -6.24 -1.90 2.38
CA GLN A 30 -5.85 -3.30 2.41
C GLN A 30 -5.72 -3.78 3.85
N VAL A 31 -6.29 -4.95 4.15
CA VAL A 31 -6.08 -5.69 5.40
C VAL A 31 -5.55 -7.06 5.01
N ALA A 32 -4.30 -7.34 5.35
CA ALA A 32 -3.64 -8.61 5.03
C ALA A 32 -2.86 -9.14 6.23
N TYR A 33 -2.69 -10.45 6.30
CA TYR A 33 -1.89 -11.09 7.33
C TYR A 33 -1.28 -12.38 6.78
N GLN A 34 -0.02 -12.62 7.12
CA GLN A 34 0.67 -13.87 6.83
C GLN A 34 0.76 -14.69 8.11
N ARG A 35 0.43 -15.97 8.02
CA ARG A 35 0.64 -16.91 9.13
C ARG A 35 1.96 -17.63 8.95
N THR A 36 2.56 -17.97 10.07
CA THR A 36 3.68 -18.90 10.14
C THR A 36 3.33 -20.26 9.51
N HIS A 37 4.36 -21.02 9.09
CA HIS A 37 4.16 -22.32 8.43
C HIS A 37 3.34 -23.32 9.27
N ASP A 38 3.50 -23.29 10.61
CA ASP A 38 2.74 -24.14 11.54
C ASP A 38 1.33 -23.61 11.86
N LYS A 39 0.97 -22.45 11.31
CA LYS A 39 -0.32 -21.74 11.44
C LYS A 39 -0.68 -21.34 12.88
N LYS A 40 0.27 -21.39 13.83
CA LYS A 40 0.02 -21.04 15.23
C LYS A 40 0.12 -19.55 15.47
N ASP A 41 1.07 -18.90 14.82
CA ASP A 41 1.37 -17.49 15.00
C ASP A 41 1.14 -16.70 13.71
N ILE A 42 0.87 -15.40 13.85
CA ILE A 42 0.89 -14.43 12.75
C ILE A 42 2.34 -13.98 12.57
N GLU A 43 2.86 -14.13 11.37
CA GLU A 43 4.22 -13.76 11.00
C GLU A 43 4.33 -12.25 10.74
N TYR A 44 3.36 -11.69 10.01
CA TYR A 44 3.16 -10.25 9.91
C TYR A 44 1.68 -9.93 9.63
N ALA A 45 1.29 -8.70 9.93
CA ALA A 45 0.04 -8.12 9.49
C ALA A 45 0.32 -6.79 8.78
N PHE A 46 -0.40 -6.54 7.68
CA PHE A 46 -0.28 -5.33 6.89
C PHE A 46 -1.64 -4.63 6.80
N PHE A 47 -1.64 -3.34 7.11
CA PHE A 47 -2.80 -2.48 7.04
C PHE A 47 -2.43 -1.24 6.21
N GLY A 48 -2.95 -1.17 4.99
CA GLY A 48 -2.74 -0.04 4.09
C GLY A 48 -4.00 0.81 3.98
N ILE A 49 -3.85 2.13 4.09
CA ILE A 49 -4.89 3.11 3.76
C ILE A 49 -4.28 4.07 2.74
N PHE A 50 -4.95 4.20 1.60
CA PHE A 50 -4.43 4.85 0.41
C PHE A 50 -5.39 5.95 -0.02
N ASP A 51 -5.01 7.21 0.13
CA ASP A 51 -5.80 8.37 -0.29
C ASP A 51 -5.39 8.75 -1.72
N GLY A 52 -6.26 8.44 -2.68
CA GLY A 52 -6.05 8.77 -4.09
C GLY A 52 -6.35 10.24 -4.38
N HIS A 53 -5.54 10.86 -5.26
CA HIS A 53 -5.81 12.22 -5.71
C HIS A 53 -5.61 12.36 -7.22
N GLY A 54 -6.68 12.82 -7.90
CA GLY A 54 -6.65 13.09 -9.34
C GLY A 54 -6.83 11.84 -10.20
N GLY A 55 -7.51 10.83 -9.64
CA GLY A 55 -7.69 9.49 -10.15
C GLY A 55 -7.54 8.44 -9.04
N LYS A 56 -8.30 7.35 -9.10
CA LYS A 56 -8.22 6.24 -8.13
C LYS A 56 -7.06 5.26 -8.40
N GLU A 57 -6.45 5.37 -9.58
CA GLU A 57 -5.53 4.40 -10.15
C GLU A 57 -4.26 4.26 -9.30
N ALA A 58 -3.73 5.37 -8.80
CA ALA A 58 -2.56 5.35 -7.92
C ALA A 58 -2.85 4.66 -6.58
N ALA A 59 -4.00 4.92 -5.96
CA ALA A 59 -4.42 4.27 -4.72
C ALA A 59 -4.66 2.77 -4.92
N HIS A 60 -5.31 2.38 -6.03
CA HIS A 60 -5.48 0.99 -6.42
C HIS A 60 -4.15 0.28 -6.64
N PHE A 61 -3.23 0.90 -7.40
CA PHE A 61 -1.93 0.30 -7.66
C PHE A 61 -1.11 0.13 -6.38
N ALA A 62 -1.14 1.13 -5.48
CA ALA A 62 -0.51 1.05 -4.18
C ALA A 62 -1.05 -0.11 -3.33
N LYS A 63 -2.37 -0.24 -3.24
CA LYS A 63 -3.05 -1.34 -2.54
C LYS A 63 -2.61 -2.71 -3.04
N ASP A 64 -2.48 -2.88 -4.36
CA ASP A 64 -2.17 -4.18 -4.94
C ASP A 64 -0.69 -4.54 -4.90
N ASN A 65 0.22 -3.57 -4.74
CA ASN A 65 1.67 -3.80 -4.93
C ASN A 65 2.55 -3.43 -3.73
N LEU A 66 2.13 -2.51 -2.86
CA LEU A 66 3.03 -1.97 -1.83
C LEU A 66 3.47 -3.04 -0.83
N MET A 67 2.53 -3.82 -0.32
CA MET A 67 2.83 -4.89 0.64
C MET A 67 3.84 -5.87 0.04
N ASP A 68 3.56 -6.37 -1.17
CA ASP A 68 4.39 -7.38 -1.85
C ASP A 68 5.81 -6.84 -2.11
N ASN A 69 5.93 -5.58 -2.54
CA ASN A 69 7.23 -4.94 -2.71
C ASN A 69 8.01 -4.86 -1.39
N ILE A 70 7.35 -4.52 -0.26
CA ILE A 70 8.00 -4.48 1.06
C ILE A 70 8.44 -5.87 1.51
N VAL A 71 7.53 -6.86 1.50
CA VAL A 71 7.81 -8.21 2.08
C VAL A 71 8.72 -9.05 1.19
N SER A 72 8.88 -8.71 -0.09
CA SER A 72 9.85 -9.37 -0.98
C SER A 72 11.31 -9.03 -0.62
N LEU A 73 11.55 -7.94 0.12
CA LEU A 73 12.88 -7.48 0.47
C LEU A 73 13.42 -8.28 1.66
N ARG A 74 14.62 -8.84 1.52
CA ARG A 74 15.29 -9.61 2.58
C ARG A 74 15.40 -8.84 3.90
N ALA A 75 15.59 -7.52 3.83
CA ALA A 75 15.73 -6.66 5.01
C ALA A 75 14.45 -6.56 5.85
N PHE A 76 13.27 -6.79 5.25
CA PHE A 76 12.00 -6.86 6.00
C PHE A 76 11.98 -8.03 7.00
N TRP A 77 12.72 -9.10 6.70
CA TRP A 77 12.80 -10.32 7.52
C TRP A 77 13.97 -10.30 8.50
N SER A 78 14.61 -9.15 8.69
CA SER A 78 15.69 -8.95 9.66
C SER A 78 15.12 -8.79 11.07
N ASP A 79 15.93 -9.13 12.08
CA ASP A 79 15.63 -8.81 13.48
C ASP A 79 16.09 -7.37 13.87
N ASP A 80 16.70 -6.64 12.93
CA ASP A 80 17.12 -5.25 13.10
C ASP A 80 16.06 -4.27 12.59
N ASP A 81 15.55 -3.40 13.47
CA ASP A 81 14.53 -2.41 13.14
C ASP A 81 14.96 -1.44 12.02
N GLU A 82 16.26 -1.13 11.90
CA GLU A 82 16.77 -0.24 10.83
C GLU A 82 16.72 -0.93 9.46
N ASP A 83 16.96 -2.24 9.40
CA ASP A 83 16.81 -3.04 8.18
C ASP A 83 15.33 -3.10 7.76
N VAL A 84 14.42 -3.32 8.72
CA VAL A 84 12.98 -3.34 8.46
C VAL A 84 12.50 -1.97 7.96
N LEU A 85 12.97 -0.89 8.59
CA LEU A 85 12.68 0.48 8.17
C LEU A 85 13.22 0.77 6.77
N ALA A 86 14.43 0.29 6.44
CA ALA A 86 15.00 0.40 5.11
C ALA A 86 14.18 -0.36 4.07
N ALA A 87 13.70 -1.56 4.39
CA ALA A 87 12.83 -2.34 3.52
C ALA A 87 11.50 -1.62 3.24
N ILE A 88 10.89 -1.01 4.25
CA ILE A 88 9.68 -0.20 4.07
C ILE A 88 9.97 0.96 3.11
N LYS A 89 11.01 1.75 3.35
CA LYS A 89 11.40 2.88 2.48
C LYS A 89 11.62 2.44 1.03
N GLU A 90 12.34 1.34 0.83
CA GLU A 90 12.62 0.80 -0.50
C GLU A 90 11.35 0.27 -1.18
N GLY A 91 10.48 -0.44 -0.46
CA GLY A 91 9.20 -0.91 -1.00
C GLY A 91 8.30 0.25 -1.48
N PHE A 92 8.30 1.37 -0.76
CA PHE A 92 7.62 2.60 -1.21
C PHE A 92 8.23 3.16 -2.50
N LEU A 93 9.56 3.23 -2.59
CA LEU A 93 10.25 3.70 -3.81
C LEU A 93 9.99 2.78 -5.00
N GLN A 94 10.09 1.46 -4.82
CA GLN A 94 9.80 0.48 -5.88
C GLN A 94 8.36 0.60 -6.37
N THR A 95 7.40 0.72 -5.45
CA THR A 95 5.99 0.91 -5.78
C THR A 95 5.78 2.21 -6.57
N HIS A 96 6.37 3.31 -6.12
CA HIS A 96 6.29 4.60 -6.82
C HIS A 96 6.89 4.52 -8.23
N MET A 97 8.08 3.91 -8.38
CA MET A 97 8.74 3.77 -9.68
C MET A 97 7.96 2.81 -10.60
N ALA A 98 7.27 1.81 -10.06
CA ALA A 98 6.40 0.94 -10.82
C ALA A 98 5.15 1.68 -11.35
N MET A 99 4.55 2.59 -10.57
CA MET A 99 3.45 3.45 -11.03
C MET A 99 3.85 4.27 -12.26
N TRP A 100 5.06 4.81 -12.30
CA TRP A 100 5.56 5.57 -13.46
C TRP A 100 5.59 4.75 -14.75
N LYS A 101 5.79 3.43 -14.67
CA LYS A 101 5.85 2.55 -15.84
C LYS A 101 4.47 2.28 -16.44
N VAL A 102 3.44 2.24 -15.60
CA VAL A 102 2.05 1.96 -16.01
C VAL A 102 1.22 3.24 -16.23
N LEU A 103 1.79 4.42 -15.96
CA LEU A 103 1.11 5.71 -16.07
C LEU A 103 0.49 5.96 -17.47
N GLY A 104 1.10 5.41 -18.54
CA GLY A 104 0.57 5.52 -19.90
C GLY A 104 -0.79 4.84 -20.05
N GLU A 105 -0.99 3.69 -19.42
CA GLU A 105 -2.22 2.88 -19.50
C GLU A 105 -3.38 3.56 -18.76
N TRP A 106 -3.09 4.30 -17.69
CA TRP A 106 -4.12 5.00 -16.90
C TRP A 106 -4.75 6.15 -17.69
N ARG A 107 -4.04 6.71 -18.67
CA ARG A 107 -4.51 7.84 -19.50
C ARG A 107 -5.51 7.42 -20.58
N GLU A 108 -5.60 6.13 -20.91
CA GLU A 108 -6.49 5.63 -21.97
C GLU A 108 -7.87 5.23 -21.44
N ASN A 109 -8.04 5.05 -20.13
CA ASN A 109 -9.30 4.63 -19.50
C ASN A 109 -10.27 5.79 -19.19
N GLU A 110 -9.88 7.07 -19.43
CA GLU A 110 -10.80 8.21 -19.43
C GLU A 110 -11.58 8.26 -20.76
N VAL A 111 -12.57 7.40 -20.92
CA VAL A 111 -13.62 7.65 -21.92
C VAL A 111 -14.35 8.93 -21.51
N LEU A 112 -14.04 10.04 -22.18
CA LEU A 112 -14.67 11.37 -22.10
C LEU A 112 -14.24 12.26 -20.91
N ALA A 113 -13.11 12.97 -21.03
CA ALA A 113 -12.86 14.18 -20.25
C ALA A 113 -12.39 15.34 -21.14
N VAL A 114 -13.36 16.20 -21.44
CA VAL A 114 -13.22 17.60 -21.84
C VAL A 114 -12.18 18.31 -20.96
N SER A 115 -11.45 19.24 -21.58
CA SER A 115 -10.56 20.26 -20.99
C SER A 115 -9.05 19.94 -21.08
N THR A 116 -8.48 20.51 -22.14
CA THR A 116 -7.06 20.84 -22.31
C THR A 116 -6.47 21.49 -21.05
N HIS A 117 -5.87 20.73 -20.12
CA HIS A 117 -4.78 21.14 -19.20
C HIS A 117 -4.22 19.96 -18.35
N GLN A 118 -4.19 18.73 -18.89
CA GLN A 118 -3.76 17.50 -18.17
C GLN A 118 -2.27 17.12 -18.37
N ARG A 119 -1.42 17.99 -18.94
CA ARG A 119 -0.06 17.60 -19.39
C ARG A 119 0.95 17.23 -18.28
N GLU A 120 0.67 17.48 -17.00
CA GLU A 120 1.65 17.31 -15.90
C GLU A 120 1.10 16.65 -14.62
N ARG A 121 0.11 15.75 -14.71
CA ARG A 121 -0.31 14.99 -13.51
C ARG A 121 0.69 13.88 -13.21
N ARG A 122 1.40 14.01 -12.07
CA ARG A 122 2.23 12.94 -11.49
C ARG A 122 1.31 11.94 -10.78
N PRO A 123 1.58 10.62 -10.85
CA PRO A 123 0.84 9.66 -10.05
C PRO A 123 1.06 10.00 -8.57
N SER A 124 -0.01 10.36 -7.87
CA SER A 124 0.03 10.71 -6.46
C SER A 124 -1.03 9.92 -5.70
N CYS A 125 -0.56 9.08 -4.79
CA CYS A 125 -1.33 8.53 -3.69
C CYS A 125 -0.70 9.08 -2.42
N ILE A 126 -1.50 9.65 -1.51
CA ILE A 126 -1.03 9.98 -0.17
C ILE A 126 -1.20 8.71 0.67
N PHE A 127 -0.08 8.22 1.22
CA PHE A 127 -0.10 7.08 2.13
C PHE A 127 -0.37 7.60 3.53
N LEU A 128 -1.57 7.33 4.05
CA LEU A 128 -1.88 7.58 5.45
C LEU A 128 -1.50 6.33 6.24
N VAL A 129 -0.21 6.22 6.61
CA VAL A 129 0.23 5.23 7.60
C VAL A 129 -0.15 5.77 8.99
N SER A 130 -1.36 5.46 9.45
CA SER A 130 -1.74 5.74 10.83
C SER A 130 -1.18 4.65 11.74
N PHE A 131 -0.06 4.93 12.41
CA PHE A 131 0.33 4.18 13.60
C PHE A 131 -0.53 4.67 14.77
N SER A 132 -1.56 3.93 15.14
CA SER A 132 -2.17 4.09 16.46
C SER A 132 -1.38 3.22 17.44
N LEU A 133 -0.59 3.88 18.29
CA LEU A 133 0.00 3.31 19.52
C LEU A 133 -1.10 3.03 20.55
#